data_AF-A0A2I0GP85-F1
#
_entry.id   AF-A0A2I0GP85-F1
#
_cell.length_a   1.000
_cell.length_b   1.000
_cell.length_c   1.000
_cell.angle_alpha   90.00
_cell.angle_beta   90.00
_cell.angle_gamma   90.00
#
_symmetry.space_group_name_H-M   'P 1'
#
loop_
_entity.id
_entity.type
_entity.pdbx_description
1 polymer ?
#
loop_
_entity_poly.entity_id
_entity_poly.type
_entity_poly.pdbx_seq_one_letter_code
_entity_poly.pdbx_strand_id
1 'polypeptide(L)'
;MKPKTNAKQFKEDLLAFYDQRHIEYPAEHNVGHVYPAKTELHYFYKKLDPTNSLNPGIGQTEKWKNWQSSPIKEKLNDELHG
;
A
#
# COMPACT_ATOMS: atom_id res chain seq x y z
N MET A 1 -1.95 -24.32 7.09
CA MET A 1 -0.57 -23.80 7.17
C MET A 1 0.21 -24.60 8.19
N LYS A 2 1.49 -24.91 7.94
CA LYS A 2 2.32 -25.61 8.94
C LYS A 2 2.50 -24.72 10.18
N PRO A 3 2.44 -25.27 11.40
CA PRO A 3 2.72 -24.50 12.60
C PRO A 3 4.15 -23.97 12.50
N LYS A 4 4.35 -22.65 12.66
CA LYS A 4 5.59 -21.84 12.45
C LYS A 4 5.77 -21.12 11.10
N THR A 5 4.79 -21.13 10.19
CA THR A 5 4.91 -20.31 8.96
C THR A 5 4.60 -18.83 9.27
N ASN A 6 5.54 -17.92 9.00
CA ASN A 6 5.26 -16.48 9.04
C ASN A 6 4.44 -16.08 7.81
N ALA A 7 3.16 -15.79 8.01
CA ALA A 7 2.23 -15.48 6.93
C ALA A 7 2.61 -14.21 6.15
N LYS A 8 3.22 -13.22 6.81
CA LYS A 8 3.67 -11.97 6.16
C LYS A 8 4.83 -12.27 5.20
N GLN A 9 5.84 -12.98 5.68
CA GLN A 9 7.00 -13.34 4.86
C GLN A 9 6.56 -14.20 3.66
N PHE A 10 5.73 -15.21 3.90
CA PHE A 10 5.23 -16.06 2.83
C PHE A 10 4.46 -15.27 1.75
N LYS A 11 3.65 -14.28 2.17
CA LYS A 11 2.95 -13.41 1.24
C LYS A 11 3.94 -12.55 0.44
N GLU A 12 4.93 -11.95 1.07
CA GLU A 12 5.96 -11.15 0.40
C GLU A 12 6.70 -11.98 -0.65
N ASP A 13 7.12 -13.20 -0.29
CA ASP A 13 7.80 -14.13 -1.20
C ASP A 13 6.90 -14.52 -2.39
N LEU A 14 5.60 -14.75 -2.14
CA LEU A 14 4.63 -15.09 -3.17
C LEU A 14 4.39 -13.94 -4.15
N LEU A 15 4.27 -12.71 -3.64
CA LEU A 15 4.10 -11.54 -4.49
C LEU A 15 5.34 -11.29 -5.36
N ALA A 16 6.54 -11.41 -4.79
CA ALA A 16 7.78 -11.32 -5.56
C ALA A 16 7.87 -12.38 -6.68
N PHE A 17 7.42 -13.61 -6.41
CA PHE A 17 7.35 -14.67 -7.41
C PHE A 17 6.39 -14.35 -8.57
N TYR A 18 5.26 -13.69 -8.30
CA TYR A 18 4.30 -13.23 -9.31
C TYR A 18 4.83 -12.04 -10.10
N ASP A 19 5.46 -11.07 -9.43
CA ASP A 19 6.09 -9.91 -10.08
C ASP A 19 7.15 -10.33 -11.09
N GLN A 20 7.99 -11.32 -10.74
CA GLN A 20 8.99 -11.89 -11.64
C GLN A 20 8.37 -12.50 -12.91
N ARG A 21 7.11 -12.94 -12.84
CA ARG A 21 6.36 -13.54 -13.97
C ARG A 21 5.45 -12.55 -14.67
N HIS A 22 5.46 -11.28 -14.25
CA HIS A 22 4.55 -10.25 -14.75
C HIS A 22 3.07 -10.66 -14.59
N ILE A 23 2.76 -11.40 -13.52
CA ILE A 23 1.39 -11.79 -13.20
C ILE A 23 0.72 -10.62 -12.50
N GLU A 24 -0.42 -10.20 -13.03
CA GLU A 24 -1.25 -9.15 -12.45
C GLU A 24 -2.04 -9.66 -11.24
N TYR A 25 -2.08 -8.85 -10.18
CA TYR A 25 -2.91 -9.08 -9.01
C TYR A 25 -3.32 -7.76 -8.35
N PRO A 26 -4.46 -7.73 -7.65
CA PRO A 26 -5.50 -8.76 -7.60
C PRO A 26 -6.37 -8.78 -8.87
N ALA A 27 -6.77 -9.97 -9.32
CA ALA A 27 -7.47 -10.13 -10.59
C ALA A 27 -8.91 -9.56 -10.59
N GLU A 28 -9.69 -9.83 -9.54
CA GLU A 28 -11.11 -9.44 -9.47
C GLU A 28 -11.49 -8.64 -8.20
N HIS A 29 -10.74 -8.84 -7.11
CA HIS A 29 -11.16 -8.37 -5.78
C HIS A 29 -10.69 -6.96 -5.39
N ASN A 30 -10.11 -6.18 -6.33
CA ASN A 30 -9.50 -4.86 -6.10
C ASN A 30 -8.42 -4.88 -4.97
N VAL A 31 -7.65 -3.80 -4.82
CA VAL A 31 -6.45 -3.81 -3.95
C VAL A 31 -6.78 -3.86 -2.45
N GLY A 32 -7.95 -3.33 -2.05
CA GLY A 32 -8.33 -3.19 -0.64
C GLY A 32 -7.22 -2.51 0.17
N HIS A 33 -6.99 -2.93 1.41
CA HIS A 33 -5.76 -2.55 2.17
C HIS A 33 -4.70 -3.65 2.14
N VAL A 34 -4.90 -4.66 1.29
CA VAL A 34 -4.14 -5.91 1.31
C VAL A 34 -3.01 -5.86 0.29
N TYR A 35 -3.24 -5.26 -0.87
CA TYR A 35 -2.26 -5.16 -1.94
C TYR A 35 -1.84 -3.70 -2.17
N PRO A 36 -0.59 -3.46 -2.59
CA PRO A 36 -0.18 -2.13 -3.01
C PRO A 36 -0.96 -1.72 -4.27
N ALA A 37 -1.48 -0.49 -4.29
CA ALA A 37 -2.00 0.10 -5.50
C ALA A 37 -0.86 0.43 -6.45
N LYS A 38 -1.07 0.14 -7.74
CA LYS A 38 -0.19 0.64 -8.79
C LYS A 38 -0.25 2.16 -8.88
N THR A 39 0.80 2.76 -9.43
CA THR A 39 0.94 4.19 -9.62
C THR A 39 -0.29 4.82 -10.29
N GLU A 40 -0.77 4.26 -11.40
CA GLU A 40 -1.94 4.78 -12.11
C GLU A 40 -3.22 4.75 -11.27
N LEU A 41 -3.40 3.67 -10.50
CA LEU A 41 -4.57 3.51 -9.63
C LEU A 41 -4.50 4.48 -8.43
N HIS A 42 -3.31 4.71 -7.89
CA HIS A 42 -3.08 5.72 -6.86
C HIS A 42 -3.38 7.13 -7.38
N TYR A 43 -2.90 7.49 -8.58
CA TYR A 43 -3.23 8.79 -9.20
C TYR A 43 -4.73 8.94 -9.45
N PHE A 44 -5.40 7.88 -9.90
CA PHE A 44 -6.84 7.86 -10.05
C PHE A 44 -7.56 8.13 -8.71
N TYR A 45 -7.15 7.47 -7.63
CA TYR A 45 -7.73 7.73 -6.30
C TYR A 45 -7.50 9.18 -5.84
N LYS A 46 -6.29 9.71 -6.03
CA LYS A 46 -5.97 11.13 -5.73
C LYS A 46 -6.83 12.12 -6.49
N LYS A 47 -7.10 11.83 -7.76
CA LYS A 47 -7.98 12.67 -8.59
C LYS A 47 -9.43 12.61 -8.14
N LEU A 48 -9.90 11.43 -7.73
CA LEU A 48 -11.28 11.21 -7.29
C LEU A 48 -11.55 11.80 -5.90
N ASP A 49 -10.58 11.67 -4.99
CA ASP A 49 -10.67 12.19 -3.62
C ASP A 49 -9.40 12.97 -3.24
N PRO A 50 -9.31 14.25 -3.62
CA PRO A 50 -8.14 15.07 -3.33
C PRO A 50 -7.85 15.25 -1.83
N THR A 51 -8.84 14.99 -0.96
CA THR A 51 -8.73 15.18 0.48
C THR A 51 -8.39 13.92 1.25
N ASN A 52 -8.39 12.76 0.60
CA ASN A 52 -8.21 11.44 1.22
C ASN A 52 -9.17 11.24 2.41
N SER A 53 -10.47 11.48 2.17
CA SER A 53 -11.56 11.31 3.15
C SER A 53 -12.42 10.07 2.87
N LEU A 54 -12.39 9.54 1.64
CA LEU A 54 -13.16 8.40 1.18
C LEU A 54 -12.26 7.17 1.08
N ASN A 55 -12.36 6.30 2.08
CA ASN A 55 -11.56 5.09 2.24
C ASN A 55 -10.02 5.30 2.32
N PRO A 56 -9.52 6.08 3.31
CA PRO A 56 -8.11 6.42 3.40
C PRO A 56 -7.19 5.20 3.55
N GLY A 57 -6.07 5.21 2.82
CA GLY A 57 -5.08 4.15 2.82
C GLY A 57 -5.44 2.92 1.98
N ILE A 58 -6.46 3.01 1.12
CA ILE A 58 -6.73 1.99 0.10
C ILE A 58 -5.49 1.79 -0.79
N GLY A 59 -5.18 0.55 -1.13
CA GLY A 59 -3.99 0.20 -1.91
C GLY A 59 -2.70 0.38 -1.13
N GLN A 60 -2.74 0.29 0.21
CA GLN A 60 -1.59 0.58 1.09
C GLN A 60 -1.00 1.99 0.89
N THR A 61 -1.83 2.94 0.45
CA THR A 61 -1.47 4.37 0.31
C THR A 61 -1.52 5.12 1.64
N GLU A 62 -1.31 6.43 1.60
CA GLU A 62 -1.39 7.32 2.75
C GLU A 62 -2.76 7.28 3.43
N LYS A 63 -2.76 7.32 4.77
CA LYS A 63 -3.99 7.30 5.59
C LYS A 63 -4.42 8.67 6.09
N TRP A 64 -3.57 9.69 5.92
CA TRP A 64 -3.82 11.03 6.46
C TRP A 64 -4.43 11.94 5.39
N LYS A 65 -5.12 12.97 5.87
CA LYS A 65 -5.79 13.94 5.00
C LYS A 65 -4.85 14.53 3.98
N ASN A 66 -5.40 14.87 2.82
CA ASN A 66 -4.68 15.46 1.70
C ASN A 66 -3.46 14.62 1.27
N TRP A 67 -3.55 13.30 1.44
CA TRP A 67 -2.52 12.34 1.02
C TRP A 67 -1.14 12.56 1.67
N GLN A 68 -1.13 13.05 2.91
CA GLN A 68 0.10 13.27 3.68
C GLN A 68 0.60 11.98 4.33
N SER A 69 1.91 11.95 4.63
CA SER A 69 2.47 10.88 5.42
C SER A 69 2.04 10.99 6.88
N SER A 70 2.35 9.97 7.68
CA SER A 70 2.04 10.05 9.10
C SER A 70 2.84 11.19 9.75
N PRO A 71 2.22 12.08 10.53
CA PRO A 71 2.92 13.14 11.23
C PRO A 71 4.02 12.62 12.16
N ILE A 72 3.90 11.38 12.65
CA ILE A 72 4.93 10.72 13.45
C ILE A 72 6.13 10.32 12.57
N LYS A 73 5.88 9.79 11.37
CA LYS A 73 6.93 9.44 10.41
C LYS A 73 7.65 10.68 9.87
N GLU A 74 6.91 11.75 9.60
CA GLU A 74 7.48 13.02 9.13
C GLU A 74 8.42 13.61 10.18
N LYS A 75 7.99 13.71 11.44
CA LYS A 75 8.84 14.16 12.55
C LYS A 75 10.11 13.33 12.73
N LEU A 76 10.00 11.99 12.66
CA LEU A 76 11.15 11.10 12.76
C LEU A 76 12.15 11.31 11.60
N ASN A 77 11.66 11.54 10.39
CA ASN A 77 12.53 11.83 9.24
C ASN A 77 13.22 13.19 9.38
N ASP A 78 12.51 14.21 9.87
CA ASP A 78 13.07 15.55 10.12
C ASP A 78 14.15 15.50 11.21
N GLU A 79 13.98 14.70 12.27
CA GLU A 79 14.98 14.52 13.33
C GLU A 79 16.22 13.71 12.88
N LEU A 80 16.07 12.80 11.90
CA LEU A 80 17.16 11.97 11.38
C LEU A 80 17.99 12.65 10.29
N HIS A 81 17.41 13.64 9.59
CA HIS A 81 18.02 14.29 8.43
C HIS A 81 18.15 15.81 8.55
N GLY A 82 17.69 16.39 9.67
CA GLY A 82 17.82 17.82 10.02
C GLY A 82 19.02 18.14 10.90
#